data_AF-A0A932D9C7-F1
#
_entry.id   AF-A0A932D9C7-F1
#
_cell.length_a   1.000
_cell.length_b   1.000
_cell.length_c   1.000
_cell.angle_alpha   90.00
_cell.angle_beta   90.00
_cell.angle_gamma   90.00
#
_symmetry.space_group_name_H-M   'P 1'
#
loop_
_entity.id
_entity.type
_entity.pdbx_description
1 polymer ?
#
loop_
_entity_poly.entity_id
_entity_poly.type
_entity_poly.pdbx_seq_one_letter_code
_entity_poly.pdbx_strand_id
1 'polypeptide(L)' 'MPRPEYIARLHGALYDLRTCEAAQRPEMLRRYRGILGEAARLAGCSESLLEAAVARDYPVWVKEERLPRIDHR' A
#
# COMPACT_ATOMS: atom_id res chain seq x y z
N MET A 1 -9.05 -17.32 0.34
CA MET A 1 -8.67 -16.83 1.68
C MET A 1 -8.76 -15.30 1.63
N PRO A 2 -9.49 -14.65 2.53
CA PRO A 2 -9.50 -13.19 2.60
C PRO A 2 -8.09 -12.68 2.93
N ARG A 3 -7.68 -11.59 2.28
CA ARG A 3 -6.38 -10.94 2.50
C ARG A 3 -6.34 -10.40 3.94
N PRO A 4 -5.23 -10.56 4.69
CA PRO A 4 -5.15 -10.04 6.05
C PRO A 4 -5.36 -8.52 6.09
N GLU A 5 -6.05 -8.03 7.12
CA GLU A 5 -6.41 -6.62 7.25
C GLU A 5 -5.21 -5.67 7.17
N TYR A 6 -4.06 -6.07 7.74
CA TYR A 6 -2.85 -5.24 7.70
C TYR A 6 -2.28 -5.09 6.28
N ILE A 7 -2.41 -6.11 5.43
CA ILE A 7 -2.02 -6.02 4.01
C ILE A 7 -3.02 -5.16 3.24
N ALA A 8 -4.32 -5.30 3.51
CA ALA A 8 -5.35 -4.47 2.89
C ALA A 8 -5.17 -2.97 3.24
N ARG A 9 -4.87 -2.64 4.49
CA ARG A 9 -4.52 -1.27 4.92
C ARG A 9 -3.27 -0.74 4.22
N LEU A 10 -2.25 -1.58 4.06
CA LEU A 10 -1.02 -1.20 3.37
C LEU A 10 -1.25 -0.92 1.88
N HIS A 11 -2.09 -1.71 1.20
CA HIS A 11 -2.51 -1.41 -0.17
C HIS A 11 -3.31 -0.11 -0.26
N GLY A 12 -4.24 0.13 0.67
CA GLY A 12 -4.99 1.38 0.75
C GLY A 12 -4.08 2.59 0.89
N ALA A 13 -3.10 2.52 1.80
CA ALA A 13 -2.12 3.59 1.99
C ALA A 13 -1.23 3.81 0.76
N LEU A 14 -0.85 2.74 0.05
CA LEU A 14 -0.10 2.83 -1.20
C LEU A 14 -0.95 3.42 -2.33
N TYR A 15 -2.25 3.11 -2.36
CA TYR A 15 -3.20 3.69 -3.29
C TYR A 15 -3.36 5.19 -3.04
N ASP A 16 -3.61 5.59 -1.80
CA ASP A 16 -3.70 7.01 -1.40
C ASP A 16 -2.44 7.77 -1.79
N LEU A 17 -1.25 7.21 -1.55
CA LEU A 17 0.02 7.82 -1.93
C LEU A 17 0.18 8.01 -3.45
N ARG A 18 -0.43 7.13 -4.25
CA ARG A 18 -0.42 7.19 -5.72
C ARG A 18 -1.49 8.14 -6.28
N THR A 19 -2.62 8.31 -5.60
CA THR A 19 -3.71 9.19 -6.02
C THR A 19 -3.69 10.58 -5.40
N CYS A 20 -2.93 10.81 -4.33
CA CYS A 20 -2.96 12.06 -3.61
C CYS A 20 -2.43 13.23 -4.45
N GLU A 21 -2.87 14.44 -4.10
CA GLU A 21 -2.30 15.66 -4.67
C GLU A 21 -0.83 15.83 -4.25
N ALA A 22 -0.04 16.54 -5.06
CA ALA A 22 1.37 16.77 -4.79
C ALA A 22 1.62 17.43 -3.42
N ALA A 23 0.71 18.32 -2.98
CA ALA A 23 0.77 18.97 -1.68
C ALA A 23 0.60 18.00 -0.50
N GLN A 24 -0.15 16.91 -0.69
CA GLN A 24 -0.44 15.91 0.35
C GLN A 24 0.61 14.79 0.39
N ARG A 25 1.42 14.64 -0.66
CA ARG A 25 2.40 13.56 -0.80
C ARG A 25 3.35 13.40 0.40
N PRO A 26 3.91 14.46 1.03
CA PRO A 26 4.77 14.30 2.20
C PRO A 26 4.05 13.69 3.42
N GLU A 27 2.78 14.00 3.60
CA GLU A 27 1.94 13.43 4.66
C GLU A 27 1.57 11.98 4.35
N MET A 28 1.12 11.70 3.13
CA MET A 28 0.76 10.35 2.70
C MET A 28 1.96 9.41 2.73
N LEU A 29 3.16 9.90 2.41
CA LEU A 29 4.39 9.11 2.51
C LEU A 29 4.71 8.74 3.97
N ARG A 30 4.54 9.67 4.91
CA ARG A 30 4.72 9.39 6.34
C ARG A 30 3.71 8.37 6.83
N ARG A 31 2.45 8.50 6.43
CA ARG A 31 1.39 7.55 6.78
C ARG A 31 1.65 6.16 6.21
N TYR A 32 2.03 6.06 4.94
CA TYR A 32 2.39 4.81 4.28
C TYR A 32 3.56 4.12 4.99
N ARG A 33 4.64 4.85 5.31
CA ARG A 33 5.78 4.29 6.06
C ARG A 33 5.41 3.80 7.45
N GLY A 34 4.54 4.53 8.17
CA GLY A 34 4.04 4.09 9.47
C GLY A 34 3.26 2.76 9.38
N ILE A 35 2.38 2.65 8.39
CA ILE A 35 1.59 1.43 8.15
C ILE A 35 2.49 0.28 7.68
N LEU A 36 3.49 0.55 6.84
CA LEU A 36 4.47 -0.44 6.40
C LEU A 36 5.25 -1.03 7.58
N GLY A 37 5.73 -0.19 8.49
CA GLY A 37 6.45 -0.63 9.68
C GLY A 37 5.57 -1.47 10.62
N GLU A 38 4.33 -1.04 10.85
CA GLU A 38 3.37 -1.82 11.64
C GLU A 38 3.08 -3.19 10.98
N ALA A 39 2.79 -3.20 9.68
CA ALA A 39 2.51 -4.40 8.92
C ALA A 39 3.72 -5.36 8.86
N ALA A 40 4.94 -4.83 8.75
CA ALA A 40 6.17 -5.61 8.77
C ALA A 40 6.40 -6.27 10.14
N ARG A 41 6.12 -5.56 11.24
CA ARG A 41 6.17 -6.11 12.59
C ARG A 41 5.14 -7.22 12.80
N LEU A 42 3.90 -7.04 12.31
CA LEU A 42 2.86 -8.06 12.38
C LEU A 42 3.18 -9.29 11.55
N ALA A 43 3.78 -9.10 10.36
CA ALA A 43 4.19 -10.17 9.48
C ALA A 43 5.50 -10.85 9.90
N GLY A 44 6.24 -10.27 10.86
CA GLY A 44 7.54 -10.79 11.30
C GLY A 44 8.62 -10.74 10.21
N CYS A 45 8.53 -9.79 9.27
CA CYS A 45 9.46 -9.67 8.15
C CYS A 45 10.03 -8.26 8.02
N SER A 46 10.99 -8.06 7.12
CA SER A 46 11.55 -6.73 6.87
C SER A 46 10.58 -5.85 6.07
N GLU A 47 10.57 -4.55 6.37
CA GLU A 47 9.75 -3.56 5.66
C GLU A 47 9.99 -3.60 4.15
N SER A 48 11.25 -3.70 3.71
CA SER A 48 11.60 -3.75 2.29
C SER A 48 11.06 -5.00 1.57
N LEU A 49 11.03 -6.15 2.26
CA LEU A 49 10.49 -7.38 1.68
C LEU A 49 8.97 -7.30 1.58
N LEU A 50 8.32 -6.75 2.61
CA LEU A 50 6.88 -6.54 2.61
C LEU A 50 6.45 -5.52 1.54
N GLU A 51 7.18 -4.41 1.43
CA GLU A 51 6.95 -3.38 0.42
C GLU A 51 7.06 -3.96 -1.00
N ALA A 52 8.11 -4.75 -1.28
CA ALA A 52 8.28 -5.39 -2.57
C ALA A 52 7.14 -6.38 -2.89
N ALA A 53 6.69 -7.16 -1.90
CA ALA A 53 5.58 -8.08 -2.05
C ALA A 53 4.26 -7.35 -2.35
N VAL A 54 3.96 -6.29 -1.61
CA VAL A 54 2.76 -5.46 -1.78
C VAL A 54 2.78 -4.73 -3.10
N ALA A 55 3.92 -4.16 -3.51
CA ALA A 55 4.05 -3.49 -4.80
C ALA A 55 3.79 -4.43 -5.98
N ARG A 56 4.23 -5.70 -5.88
CA ARG A 56 3.96 -6.74 -6.87
C ARG A 56 2.49 -7.17 -6.90
N ASP A 57 1.84 -7.24 -5.74
CA ASP A 57 0.43 -7.64 -5.60
C ASP A 57 -0.56 -6.50 -5.90
N TYR A 58 -0.12 -5.24 -5.83
CA TYR A 58 -0.93 -4.03 -6.02
C TYR A 58 -1.85 -4.04 -7.26
N PRO A 59 -1.39 -4.37 -8.49
CA PRO A 59 -2.28 -4.35 -9.65
C PRO A 59 -3.39 -5.42 -9.59
N VAL A 60 -3.14 -6.53 -8.91
CA VAL A 60 -4.14 -7.58 -8.67
C VAL A 60 -5.14 -7.06 -7.65
N TRP A 61 -4.68 -6.53 -6.53
CA TRP A 61 -5.53 -5.94 -5.50
C TRP A 61 -6.42 -4.82 -6.03
N VAL A 62 -5.88 -3.87 -6.82
CA VAL A 62 -6.68 -2.80 -7.46
C VAL A 62 -7.80 -3.36 -8.32
N LYS A 63 -7.54 -4.46 -9.05
CA LYS A 63 -8.56 -5.13 -9.88
C LYS A 63 -9.62 -5.83 -9.03
N GLU A 64 -9.22 -6.50 -7.95
CA GLU A 64 -10.13 -7.19 -7.02
C GLU A 64 -11.07 -6.20 -6.33
N GLU A 65 -10.54 -5.07 -5.86
CA GLU A 65 -11.29 -3.99 -5.19
C GLU A 65 -12.04 -3.08 -6.19
N ARG A 66 -11.91 -3.33 -7.49
CA ARG A 66 -12.52 -2.54 -8.58
C ARG A 66 -12.17 -1.05 -8.49
N LEU A 67 -10.96 -0.74 -8.04
CA LEU A 67 -10.46 0.62 -7.92
C LEU A 67 -10.05 1.19 -9.29
N PRO A 68 -10.12 2.53 -9.46
CA PRO A 68 -9.60 3.19 -10.64
C PRO A 68 -8.13 2.79 -10.87
N ARG A 69 -7.83 2.34 -12.09
CA ARG A 69 -6.43 2.15 -12.48
C ARG A 69 -5.79 3.53 -12.64
N ILE A 70 -4.80 3.80 -11.81
CA ILE A 70 -4.00 5.01 -11.91
C ILE A 70 -2.97 4.75 -13.01
N ASP A 71 -3.33 5.10 -14.23
CA ASP A 71 -2.42 5.08 -15.37
C ASP A 71 -1.42 6.23 -15.16
N HIS A 72 -0.14 5.90 -14.92
CA HIS A 72 0.92 6.90 -14.93
C HIS A 72 1.07 7.42 -16.35
N ARG A 73 0.34 8.49 -16.67
CA ARG A 73 0.55 9.29 -17.87
C ARG A 73 1.84 10.10 -17.78
#